data_AF-A0A3A2ZNU3-F1
#
_entry.id   AF-A0A3A2ZNU3-F1
#
_cell.length_a   1.000
_cell.length_b   1.000
_cell.length_c   1.000
_cell.angle_alpha   90.00
_cell.angle_beta   90.00
_cell.angle_gamma   90.00
#
_symmetry.space_group_name_H-M   'P 1'
#
loop_
_entity.id
_entity.type
_entity.pdbx_description
1 polymer ?
#
loop_
_entity_poly.entity_id
_entity_poly.type
_entity_poly.pdbx_seq_one_letter_code
_entity_poly.pdbx_strand_id
1 'polypeptide(L)'
;MDKFSIQGPNGHHDCYVSIPARASLAGVKDGSWIRLFQPNVARILAAQLALAVEFMHSQGYVHGDLHLGNILLKLSPSFDDLSIEELYERYGPPEMDPVIHLDGKPLPPGVPSHGIAPIWLREASEDISPEEARILLSDFGEAFRLHESRNTPLIHLW
;
A
#
# COMPACT_ATOMS: atom_id res chain seq x y z
N MET A 1 -15.07 -6.29 0.13
CA MET A 1 -14.25 -5.43 1.01
C MET A 1 -14.91 -5.52 2.36
N ASP A 2 -14.19 -6.02 3.34
CA ASP A 2 -14.75 -6.17 4.68
C ASP A 2 -14.44 -4.91 5.48
N LYS A 3 -15.42 -4.46 6.27
CA LYS A 3 -15.28 -3.33 7.17
C LYS A 3 -15.61 -3.80 8.58
N PHE A 4 -14.80 -3.37 9.54
CA PHE A 4 -15.07 -3.54 10.95
C PHE A 4 -14.58 -2.31 11.72
N SER A 5 -14.96 -2.20 12.98
CA SER A 5 -14.51 -1.08 13.82
C SER A 5 -13.92 -1.59 15.12
N ILE A 6 -12.86 -0.93 15.59
CA ILE A 6 -12.14 -1.27 16.81
C ILE A 6 -12.24 -0.08 17.78
N GLN A 7 -12.64 -0.37 19.02
CA GLN A 7 -12.51 0.60 20.10
C GLN A 7 -11.12 0.47 20.73
N GLY A 8 -10.26 1.46 20.48
CA GLY A 8 -8.91 1.56 21.03
C GLY A 8 -8.83 2.52 22.22
N PRO A 9 -7.64 2.60 22.86
CA PRO A 9 -7.38 3.56 23.94
C PRO A 9 -7.49 5.03 23.49
N ASN A 10 -7.32 5.29 22.19
CA ASN A 10 -7.35 6.64 21.60
C ASN A 10 -8.67 6.97 20.87
N GLY A 11 -9.66 6.08 20.92
CA GLY A 11 -10.96 6.32 20.31
C GLY A 11 -11.44 5.16 19.42
N HIS A 12 -12.42 5.48 18.59
CA HIS A 12 -13.03 4.55 17.66
C HIS A 12 -12.29 4.59 16.32
N HIS A 13 -11.95 3.42 15.78
CA HIS A 13 -11.20 3.29 14.53
C HIS A 13 -12.00 2.44 13.55
N ASP A 14 -12.37 3.01 12.41
CA ASP A 14 -12.91 2.27 11.28
C ASP A 14 -11.76 1.60 10.53
N CYS A 15 -11.90 0.30 10.28
CA CYS A 15 -10.91 -0.54 9.65
C CYS A 15 -11.48 -1.16 8.38
N TYR A 16 -10.69 -1.07 7.31
CA TYR A 16 -11.02 -1.56 5.99
C TYR A 16 -10.04 -2.65 5.58
N VAL A 17 -10.57 -3.79 5.15
CA VAL A 17 -9.77 -4.94 4.70
C VAL A 17 -9.75 -4.96 3.18
N SER A 18 -8.56 -4.75 2.61
CA SER A 18 -8.29 -4.90 1.19
C SER A 18 -7.54 -6.18 0.90
N ILE A 19 -7.53 -6.59 -0.37
CA ILE A 19 -6.58 -7.58 -0.85
C ILE A 19 -5.15 -7.08 -0.58
N PRO A 20 -4.21 -7.95 -0.18
CA PRO A 20 -2.84 -7.55 -0.01
C PRO A 20 -2.24 -7.18 -1.38
N ALA A 21 -1.30 -6.24 -1.35
CA ALA A 21 -0.53 -5.83 -2.52
C ALA A 21 0.96 -5.97 -2.21
N ARG A 22 1.79 -5.87 -3.25
CA ARG A 22 3.25 -5.76 -3.12
C ARG A 22 3.64 -4.33 -2.78
N ALA A 23 4.94 -4.04 -2.89
CA ALA A 23 5.48 -2.70 -2.73
C ALA A 23 4.85 -1.70 -3.71
N SER A 24 4.85 -0.44 -3.28
CA SER A 24 4.52 0.69 -4.15
C SER A 24 5.57 0.87 -5.25
N LEU A 25 5.21 1.56 -6.33
CA LEU A 25 6.15 1.92 -7.39
C LEU A 25 7.27 2.82 -6.86
N ALA A 26 7.01 3.63 -5.83
CA ALA A 26 8.05 4.37 -5.10
C ALA A 26 8.99 3.39 -4.37
N GLY A 27 8.42 2.43 -3.64
CA GLY A 27 9.18 1.41 -2.92
C GLY A 27 10.13 0.65 -3.83
N VAL A 28 9.64 0.02 -4.90
CA VAL A 28 10.50 -0.76 -5.82
C VAL A 28 11.57 0.08 -6.51
N LYS A 29 11.35 1.39 -6.68
CA LYS A 29 12.40 2.32 -7.15
C LYS A 29 13.43 2.62 -6.06
N ASP A 30 13.06 2.63 -4.79
CA ASP A 30 14.00 2.85 -3.68
C ASP A 30 14.83 1.59 -3.39
N GLY A 31 14.28 0.41 -3.66
CA GLY A 31 15.02 -0.86 -3.66
C GLY A 31 15.90 -1.09 -4.90
N SER A 32 15.88 -0.17 -5.87
CA SER A 32 16.65 -0.23 -7.10
C SER A 32 17.87 0.68 -7.05
N TRP A 33 18.99 0.19 -7.57
CA TRP A 33 20.17 1.03 -7.75
C TRP A 33 19.97 2.07 -8.85
N ILE A 34 19.35 1.68 -9.97
CA ILE A 34 19.16 2.57 -11.13
C ILE A 34 17.88 3.41 -11.03
N ARG A 35 16.93 2.99 -10.19
CA ARG A 35 15.61 3.63 -9.97
C ARG A 35 14.77 3.78 -11.24
N LEU A 36 14.99 2.92 -12.22
CA LEU A 36 14.32 2.93 -13.51
C LEU A 36 13.67 1.58 -13.79
N PHE A 37 12.45 1.63 -14.31
CA PHE A 37 11.79 0.46 -14.88
C PHE A 37 12.31 0.19 -16.29
N GLN A 38 12.22 -1.06 -16.73
CA GLN A 38 12.38 -1.40 -18.14
C GLN A 38 11.37 -0.61 -18.99
N PRO A 39 11.74 -0.08 -20.18
CA PRO A 39 10.86 0.79 -20.97
C PRO A 39 9.52 0.16 -21.40
N ASN A 40 9.46 -1.16 -21.57
CA ASN A 40 8.20 -1.88 -21.82
C ASN A 40 7.32 -1.93 -20.55
N VAL A 41 7.90 -2.23 -19.40
CA VAL A 41 7.22 -2.25 -18.09
C VAL A 41 6.67 -0.88 -17.75
N ALA A 42 7.47 0.18 -17.89
CA ALA A 42 7.03 1.55 -17.65
C ALA A 42 5.80 1.93 -18.49
N ARG A 43 5.76 1.51 -19.77
CA ARG A 43 4.61 1.74 -20.66
C ARG A 43 3.37 0.97 -20.21
N ILE A 44 3.53 -0.29 -19.78
CA ILE A 44 2.43 -1.10 -19.26
C ILE A 44 1.84 -0.47 -17.99
N LEU A 45 2.69 -0.08 -17.03
CA LEU A 45 2.28 0.56 -15.78
C LEU A 45 1.56 1.89 -16.04
N ALA A 46 2.10 2.73 -16.92
CA ALA A 46 1.49 4.00 -17.29
C ALA A 46 0.13 3.83 -17.97
N ALA A 47 0.00 2.85 -18.87
CA ALA A 47 -1.27 2.55 -19.53
C ALA A 47 -2.34 2.08 -18.52
N GLN A 48 -1.99 1.18 -17.61
CA GLN A 48 -2.91 0.74 -16.56
C GLN A 48 -3.31 1.88 -15.63
N LEU A 49 -2.37 2.76 -15.27
CA LEU A 49 -2.67 3.92 -14.43
C LEU A 49 -3.66 4.86 -15.10
N ALA A 50 -3.44 5.16 -16.39
CA ALA A 50 -4.36 5.99 -17.16
C ALA A 50 -5.78 5.39 -17.19
N LEU A 51 -5.91 4.08 -17.39
CA LEU A 51 -7.20 3.38 -17.37
C LEU A 51 -7.86 3.42 -15.98
N ALA A 52 -7.08 3.23 -14.91
CA ALA A 52 -7.61 3.29 -13.54
C ALA A 52 -8.13 4.70 -13.18
N VAL A 53 -7.39 5.74 -13.58
CA VAL A 53 -7.78 7.14 -13.38
C VAL A 53 -8.98 7.50 -14.23
N GLU A 54 -9.00 7.11 -15.51
CA GLU A 54 -10.17 7.29 -16.39
C GLU A 54 -11.42 6.64 -15.79
N PHE A 55 -11.31 5.39 -15.34
CA PHE A 55 -12.40 4.68 -14.69
C PHE A 55 -12.90 5.46 -13.46
N MET A 56 -12.00 5.89 -12.57
CA MET A 56 -12.37 6.66 -11.38
C MET A 56 -13.08 7.97 -11.72
N HIS A 57 -12.56 8.71 -12.70
CA HIS A 57 -13.16 9.95 -13.17
C HIS A 57 -14.54 9.70 -13.79
N SER A 58 -14.72 8.59 -14.53
CA SER A 58 -16.03 8.18 -15.08
C SER A 58 -17.07 7.91 -13.99
N GLN A 59 -16.63 7.50 -12.80
CA GLN A 59 -17.48 7.29 -11.62
C GLN A 59 -17.70 8.59 -10.82
N GLY A 60 -17.16 9.73 -11.28
CA GLY A 60 -17.33 11.03 -10.65
C GLY A 60 -16.37 11.31 -9.49
N TYR A 61 -15.31 10.52 -9.34
CA TYR A 61 -14.32 10.65 -8.27
C TYR A 61 -12.98 11.13 -8.79
N VAL A 62 -12.22 11.82 -7.94
CA VAL A 62 -10.81 12.19 -8.14
C VAL A 62 -10.01 11.66 -6.96
N HIS A 63 -8.85 11.07 -7.23
CA HIS A 63 -8.01 10.44 -6.19
C HIS A 63 -7.50 11.43 -5.14
N GLY A 64 -7.21 12.67 -5.53
CA GLY A 64 -6.73 13.73 -4.63
C GLY A 64 -5.24 13.67 -4.29
N ASP A 65 -4.67 12.47 -4.15
CA ASP A 65 -3.25 12.27 -3.81
C ASP A 65 -2.53 11.23 -4.68
N LEU A 66 -2.50 11.47 -6.00
CA LEU A 66 -1.94 10.51 -6.95
C LEU A 66 -0.41 10.64 -7.06
N HIS A 67 0.34 9.67 -6.54
CA HIS A 67 1.78 9.56 -6.69
C HIS A 67 2.25 8.10 -6.66
N LEU A 68 3.54 7.85 -6.96
CA LEU A 68 4.11 6.49 -7.04
C LEU A 68 4.04 5.70 -5.73
N GLY A 69 3.82 6.36 -4.58
CA GLY A 69 3.64 5.71 -3.28
C GLY A 69 2.26 5.07 -3.12
N ASN A 70 1.26 5.60 -3.84
CA ASN A 70 -0.13 5.14 -3.81
C ASN A 70 -0.47 4.21 -4.99
N ILE A 71 0.55 3.85 -5.80
CA ILE A 71 0.41 2.88 -6.88
C ILE A 71 1.18 1.63 -6.48
N LEU A 72 0.46 0.56 -6.18
CA LEU A 72 1.00 -0.69 -5.66
C LEU A 72 1.09 -1.74 -6.78
N LEU A 73 2.11 -2.58 -6.75
CA LEU A 73 2.14 -3.78 -7.60
C LEU A 73 1.19 -4.84 -7.02
N LYS A 74 0.51 -5.59 -7.89
CA LYS A 74 -0.33 -6.71 -7.47
C LYS A 74 0.53 -7.87 -6.98
N LEU A 75 0.08 -8.53 -5.93
CA LEU A 75 0.62 -9.83 -5.54
C LEU A 75 0.31 -10.87 -6.61
N SER A 76 1.23 -11.84 -6.75
CA SER A 76 0.96 -13.03 -7.57
C SER A 76 -0.23 -13.79 -6.96
N PRO A 77 -1.15 -14.33 -7.77
CA PRO A 77 -2.24 -15.17 -7.25
C PRO A 77 -1.75 -16.34 -6.39
N SER A 78 -0.55 -16.87 -6.70
CA SER A 78 0.07 -17.95 -5.93
C SER A 78 0.49 -17.56 -4.51
N PHE A 79 0.39 -16.29 -4.13
CA PHE A 79 0.71 -15.83 -2.78
C PHE A 79 -0.33 -16.31 -1.77
N ASP A 80 -1.60 -16.36 -2.16
CA ASP A 80 -2.69 -16.82 -1.30
C ASP A 80 -2.62 -18.33 -1.02
N ASP A 81 -1.84 -19.07 -1.82
CA ASP A 81 -1.63 -20.51 -1.66
C ASP A 81 -0.51 -20.85 -0.66
N LEU A 82 0.26 -19.85 -0.19
CA LEU A 82 1.35 -20.07 0.75
C LEU A 82 0.83 -20.30 2.17
N SER A 83 1.33 -21.35 2.82
CA SER A 83 1.24 -21.50 4.27
C SER A 83 2.06 -20.40 4.99
N ILE A 84 1.80 -20.21 6.28
CA ILE A 84 2.57 -19.24 7.10
C ILE A 84 4.05 -19.65 7.14
N GLU A 85 4.33 -20.94 7.24
CA GLU A 85 5.68 -21.49 7.25
C GLU A 85 6.41 -21.22 5.93
N GLU A 86 5.76 -21.43 4.78
CA GLU A 86 6.33 -21.14 3.46
C GLU A 86 6.52 -19.64 3.24
N LEU A 87 5.62 -18.81 3.76
CA LEU A 87 5.76 -17.36 3.74
C LEU A 87 7.04 -16.93 4.48
N TYR A 88 7.27 -17.47 5.68
CA TYR A 88 8.46 -17.17 6.47
C TYR A 88 9.73 -17.76 5.90
N GLU A 89 9.67 -18.95 5.30
CA GLU A 89 10.82 -19.54 4.60
C GLU A 89 11.25 -18.65 3.42
N ARG A 90 10.27 -18.13 2.67
CA ARG A 90 10.55 -17.33 1.47
C ARG A 90 10.97 -15.89 1.77
N TYR A 91 10.35 -15.24 2.75
CA TYR A 91 10.52 -13.81 2.99
C TYR A 91 11.12 -13.46 4.35
N GLY A 92 11.34 -14.46 5.21
CA GLY A 92 11.77 -14.27 6.59
C GLY A 92 10.59 -14.16 7.57
N PRO A 93 10.83 -14.45 8.85
CA PRO A 93 9.85 -14.20 9.90
C PRO A 93 9.68 -12.68 10.14
N PRO A 94 8.58 -12.24 10.78
CA PRO A 94 8.38 -10.85 11.12
C PRO A 94 9.50 -10.32 12.01
N GLU A 95 10.11 -9.21 11.62
CA GLU A 95 11.15 -8.54 12.39
C GLU A 95 10.50 -7.51 13.33
N MET A 96 10.83 -7.57 14.62
CA MET A 96 10.32 -6.66 15.63
C MET A 96 11.30 -5.52 15.88
N ASP A 97 10.84 -4.29 15.69
CA ASP A 97 11.61 -3.08 15.98
C ASP A 97 11.16 -2.47 17.29
N PRO A 98 12.04 -2.27 18.29
CA PRO A 98 11.65 -1.69 19.56
C PRO A 98 11.25 -0.23 19.41
N VAL A 99 10.10 0.12 19.99
CA VAL A 99 9.69 1.51 20.15
C VAL A 99 10.37 2.02 21.42
N ILE A 100 11.28 2.98 21.25
CA ILE A 100 12.01 3.58 22.35
C ILE A 100 11.70 5.08 22.46
N HIS A 101 11.61 5.56 23.69
CA HIS A 101 11.53 7.00 23.92
C HIS A 101 12.95 7.59 23.80
N LEU A 102 13.13 8.63 22.98
CA LEU A 102 14.45 9.19 22.65
C LEU A 102 15.20 9.77 23.86
N ASP A 103 14.49 10.14 24.93
CA ASP A 103 15.07 10.61 26.20
C ASP A 103 15.27 9.48 27.24
N GLY A 104 15.00 8.22 26.88
CA GLY A 104 15.14 7.04 27.73
C GLY A 104 14.01 6.82 28.75
N LYS A 105 12.96 7.65 28.75
CA LYS A 105 11.81 7.45 29.66
C LYS A 105 10.95 6.24 29.26
N PRO A 106 10.12 5.73 30.19
CA PRO A 106 9.13 4.70 29.87
C PRO A 106 8.13 5.17 28.80
N LEU A 107 7.68 4.24 27.97
CA LEU A 107 6.62 4.52 27.00
C LEU A 107 5.31 4.88 27.72
N PRO A 108 4.55 5.89 27.22
CA PRO A 108 3.22 6.19 27.73
C PRO A 108 2.25 5.00 27.61
N PRO A 109 1.20 4.95 28.45
CA PRO A 109 0.12 3.98 28.29
C PRO A 109 -0.47 4.04 26.88
N GLY A 110 -0.67 2.87 26.25
CA GLY A 110 -1.27 2.76 24.92
C GLY A 110 -0.29 2.85 23.74
N VAL A 111 1.00 3.13 23.99
CA VAL A 111 2.04 3.03 22.96
C VAL A 111 2.54 1.59 22.87
N PRO A 112 2.56 0.95 21.69
CA PRO A 112 3.09 -0.40 21.54
C PRO A 112 4.59 -0.41 21.85
N SER A 113 5.06 -1.50 22.45
CA SER A 113 6.48 -1.66 22.81
C SER A 113 7.38 -1.91 21.60
N HIS A 114 6.82 -2.42 20.51
CA HIS A 114 7.53 -2.75 19.28
C HIS A 114 6.63 -2.51 18.07
N GLY A 115 7.22 -2.12 16.95
CA GLY A 115 6.62 -2.22 15.62
C GLY A 115 7.04 -3.52 14.95
N ILE A 116 6.32 -3.89 13.88
CA ILE A 116 6.75 -4.95 12.97
C ILE A 116 7.30 -4.25 11.72
N ALA A 117 8.55 -4.53 11.37
CA ALA A 117 9.16 -3.99 10.16
C ALA A 117 8.41 -4.51 8.93
N PRO A 118 8.17 -3.66 7.92
CA PRO A 118 7.47 -4.10 6.72
C PRO A 118 8.29 -5.15 5.97
N ILE A 119 7.64 -6.23 5.57
CA ILE A 119 8.22 -7.27 4.74
C ILE A 119 8.64 -6.69 3.38
N TRP A 120 9.90 -6.89 3.01
CA TRP A 120 10.38 -6.51 1.68
C TRP A 120 10.08 -7.63 0.68
N LEU A 121 9.01 -7.47 -0.10
CA LEU A 121 8.58 -8.42 -1.16
C LEU A 121 9.42 -8.27 -2.45
N ARG A 122 10.74 -8.22 -2.24
CA ARG A 122 11.89 -8.22 -3.16
C ARG A 122 11.53 -8.12 -4.66
N GLU A 123 11.61 -6.92 -5.20
CA GLU A 123 11.96 -6.67 -6.61
C GLU A 123 12.45 -5.22 -6.76
N ALA A 124 13.62 -5.06 -7.38
CA ALA A 124 14.07 -3.76 -7.84
C ALA A 124 13.27 -3.38 -9.10
N SER A 125 13.09 -2.08 -9.35
CA SER A 125 12.29 -1.62 -10.49
C SER A 125 12.71 -2.18 -11.85
N GLU A 126 13.99 -2.50 -12.04
CA GLU A 126 14.57 -3.05 -13.26
C GLU A 126 14.32 -4.55 -13.47
N ASP A 127 13.95 -5.26 -12.40
CA ASP A 127 13.75 -6.71 -12.38
C ASP A 127 12.28 -7.11 -12.57
N ILE A 128 11.36 -6.15 -12.50
CA ILE A 128 9.92 -6.39 -12.70
C ILE A 128 9.69 -6.86 -14.13
N SER A 129 9.08 -8.03 -14.28
CA SER A 129 8.70 -8.54 -15.59
C SER A 129 7.42 -7.86 -16.15
N PRO A 130 7.20 -7.88 -17.47
CA PRO A 130 5.93 -7.43 -18.06
C PRO A 130 4.70 -8.14 -17.49
N GLU A 131 4.81 -9.41 -17.10
CA GLU A 131 3.74 -10.22 -16.53
C GLU A 131 3.35 -9.77 -15.12
N GLU A 132 4.35 -9.33 -14.33
CA GLU A 132 4.23 -8.80 -12.97
C GLU A 132 3.85 -7.33 -12.93
N ALA A 133 3.95 -6.62 -14.05
CA ALA A 133 3.62 -5.20 -14.20
C ALA A 133 2.10 -4.96 -14.13
N ARG A 134 1.45 -5.35 -13.03
CA ARG A 134 0.02 -5.19 -12.75
C ARG A 134 -0.14 -4.33 -11.52
N ILE A 135 -0.96 -3.28 -11.61
CA ILE A 135 -1.08 -2.31 -10.52
C ILE A 135 -2.42 -2.38 -9.78
N LEU A 136 -2.40 -1.86 -8.55
CA LEU A 136 -3.53 -1.44 -7.75
C LEU A 136 -3.32 0.02 -7.37
N LEU A 137 -4.39 0.80 -7.45
CA LEU A 137 -4.41 2.15 -6.91
C LEU A 137 -4.94 2.09 -5.48
N SER A 138 -4.23 2.69 -4.55
CA SER A 138 -4.50 2.63 -3.11
C SER A 138 -4.54 4.02 -2.49
N ASP A 139 -4.95 4.08 -1.24
CA ASP A 139 -5.01 5.30 -0.43
C ASP A 139 -5.95 6.38 -1.01
N PHE A 140 -7.23 6.17 -0.73
CA PHE A 140 -8.31 7.08 -1.12
C PHE A 140 -8.67 8.07 0.00
N GLY A 141 -7.80 8.27 1.00
CA GLY A 141 -8.07 9.16 2.13
C GLY A 141 -8.36 10.61 1.69
N GLU A 142 -7.68 11.05 0.64
CA GLU A 142 -7.82 12.38 0.04
C GLU A 142 -8.74 12.42 -1.20
N ALA A 143 -9.42 11.30 -1.51
CA ALA A 143 -10.32 11.25 -2.65
C ALA A 143 -11.58 12.08 -2.42
N PHE A 144 -12.10 12.69 -3.49
CA PHE A 144 -13.32 13.50 -3.44
C PHE A 144 -14.18 13.32 -4.69
N ARG A 145 -15.48 13.62 -4.58
CA ARG A 145 -16.41 13.64 -5.70
C ARG A 145 -16.33 14.97 -6.45
N LEU A 146 -16.34 14.95 -7.78
CA LEU A 146 -16.26 16.16 -8.63
C LEU A 146 -17.36 17.20 -8.36
N HIS A 147 -18.52 16.75 -7.86
CA HIS A 147 -19.66 17.63 -7.57
C HIS A 147 -19.79 18.04 -6.10
N GLU A 148 -18.88 17.58 -5.22
CA GLU A 148 -18.80 17.99 -3.83
C GLU A 148 -17.52 18.81 -3.65
N SER A 149 -17.63 20.02 -3.07
CA SER A 149 -16.46 20.86 -2.77
C SER A 149 -15.45 20.11 -1.89
N ARG A 150 -14.14 20.37 -2.05
CA ARG A 150 -12.95 19.77 -1.41
C ARG A 150 -12.99 19.48 0.12
N ASN A 151 -14.05 19.85 0.83
CA ASN A 151 -14.15 19.76 2.29
C ASN A 151 -14.89 18.52 2.81
N THR A 152 -15.21 17.53 1.96
CA THR A 152 -15.84 16.28 2.42
C THR A 152 -14.94 15.08 2.07
N PRO A 153 -14.15 14.56 3.03
CA PRO A 153 -13.38 13.34 2.84
C PRO A 153 -14.28 12.13 2.61
N LEU A 154 -13.95 11.27 1.64
CA LEU A 154 -14.76 10.10 1.25
C LEU A 154 -14.61 8.88 2.17
N ILE A 155 -14.10 9.04 3.38
CA ILE A 155 -13.89 7.96 4.37
C ILE A 155 -15.16 7.16 4.74
N HIS A 156 -16.34 7.56 4.25
CA HIS A 156 -17.62 6.90 4.48
C HIS A 156 -18.14 6.07 3.29
N LEU A 157 -17.45 6.00 2.16
CA LEU A 157 -17.97 5.40 0.91
C LEU A 157 -17.14 4.23 0.34
N TRP A 158 -16.09 3.81 1.02
CA TRP A 158 -15.24 2.66 0.66
C TRP A 158 -15.13 1.74 1.85
#